data_AF-X1MAK2-F1
#
_entry.id   AF-X1MAK2-F1
#
_cell.length_a   1.000
_cell.length_b   1.000
_cell.length_c   1.000
_cell.angle_alpha   90.00
_cell.angle_beta   90.00
_cell.angle_gamma   90.00
#
_symmetry.space_group_name_H-M   'P 1'
#
loop_
_entity.id
_entity.type
_entity.pdbx_description
1 polymer ?
#
loop_
_entity_poly.entity_id
_entity_poly.type
_entity_poly.pdbx_seq_one_letter_code
_entity_poly.pdbx_strand_id
1 'polypeptide(L)'
;MKIKQTTLLLVALINLFSFQLLAQTTNQPIQLESLLEQYSKEYYVLNPLQATEAGINDYNNQLEITISEEYIKKVKALNQKYLTQLAVINKADLTASELLSIDILSYKLKSENERLNNSLGFYRPVDQFVFSFSTKFATLGSGAGFVPFNTEKDYRDFISRMKGFQQWVDQAIANMKKGVAQNNTNPKASMEKVPAARNFSVALTSNFAFGFKLKRRSSCGDI
;
A
#
# COMPACT_ATOMS: atom_id res chain seq x y z
N MET A 1 -70.73 20.82 13.47
CA MET A 1 -69.97 19.80 14.24
C MET A 1 -68.87 19.09 13.45
N LYS A 2 -68.86 19.11 12.10
CA LYS A 2 -67.80 18.46 11.27
C LYS A 2 -66.45 19.19 11.23
N ILE A 3 -66.46 20.52 11.34
CA ILE A 3 -65.26 21.37 11.23
C ILE A 3 -64.28 21.15 12.40
N LYS A 4 -64.78 20.87 13.62
CA LYS A 4 -63.93 20.60 14.80
C LYS A 4 -63.25 19.22 14.75
N GLN A 5 -63.86 18.24 14.09
CA GLN A 5 -63.29 16.89 13.92
C GLN A 5 -62.16 16.87 12.89
N THR A 6 -62.29 17.63 11.80
CA THR A 6 -61.22 17.77 10.80
C THR A 6 -60.02 18.55 11.32
N THR A 7 -60.21 19.55 12.21
CA THR A 7 -59.08 20.23 12.86
C THR A 7 -58.35 19.31 13.84
N LEU A 8 -59.07 18.46 14.59
CA LEU A 8 -58.46 17.52 15.54
C LEU A 8 -57.61 16.45 14.83
N LEU A 9 -58.08 15.95 13.67
CA LEU A 9 -57.35 14.97 12.85
C LEU A 9 -56.10 15.59 12.19
N LEU A 10 -56.17 16.85 11.76
CA LEU A 10 -55.01 17.53 11.16
C LEU A 10 -53.90 17.79 12.19
N VAL A 11 -54.27 18.19 13.42
CA VAL A 11 -53.32 18.40 14.52
C VAL A 11 -52.70 17.07 14.97
N ALA A 12 -53.46 15.97 14.99
CA ALA A 12 -52.92 14.64 15.29
C ALA A 12 -51.93 14.15 14.22
N LEU A 13 -52.21 14.38 12.93
CA LEU A 13 -51.32 14.06 11.81
C LEU A 13 -50.01 14.87 11.83
N ILE A 14 -50.06 16.16 12.21
CA ILE A 14 -48.87 17.01 12.36
C ILE A 14 -48.01 16.54 13.54
N ASN A 15 -48.60 16.10 14.65
CA ASN A 15 -47.86 15.57 15.78
C ASN A 15 -47.24 14.18 15.49
N LEU A 16 -47.92 13.33 14.71
CA LEU A 16 -47.37 12.05 14.24
C LEU A 16 -46.20 12.24 13.25
N PHE A 17 -46.26 13.25 12.39
CA PHE A 17 -45.15 13.59 11.48
C PHE A 17 -43.96 14.21 12.21
N SER A 18 -44.22 14.98 13.27
CA SER A 18 -43.17 15.59 14.10
C SER A 18 -42.39 14.55 14.92
N PHE A 19 -43.02 13.41 15.26
CA PHE A 19 -42.37 12.32 16.00
C PHE A 19 -41.42 11.48 15.11
N GLN A 20 -41.67 11.42 13.80
CA GLN A 20 -40.77 10.70 12.86
C GLN A 20 -39.53 11.52 12.46
N LEU A 21 -39.54 12.84 12.66
CA LEU A 21 -38.38 13.69 12.34
C LEU A 21 -37.33 13.74 13.47
N LEU A 22 -37.70 13.38 14.70
CA LEU A 22 -36.80 13.24 15.85
C LEU A 22 -36.05 11.89 15.89
N ALA A 23 -36.39 10.94 15.01
CA ALA A 23 -35.71 9.65 14.88
C ALA A 23 -34.47 9.69 13.98
N GLN A 24 -34.14 10.85 13.40
CA GLN A 24 -32.83 11.10 12.81
C GLN A 24 -31.93 11.72 13.87
N THR A 25 -31.58 10.93 14.88
CA THR A 25 -30.31 11.14 15.58
C THR A 25 -29.23 11.05 14.52
N THR A 26 -28.79 12.19 14.03
CA THR A 26 -27.46 12.38 13.49
C THR A 26 -26.50 12.13 14.65
N ASN A 27 -26.32 10.84 14.99
CA ASN A 27 -25.08 10.38 15.57
C ASN A 27 -24.03 10.85 14.60
N GLN A 28 -23.35 11.95 14.92
CA GLN A 28 -22.08 12.26 14.27
C GLN A 28 -21.24 11.02 14.53
N PRO A 29 -20.99 10.17 13.53
CA PRO A 29 -20.21 8.97 13.78
C PRO A 29 -18.87 9.47 14.32
N ILE A 30 -18.36 8.76 15.32
CA ILE A 30 -16.93 8.83 15.66
C ILE A 30 -16.19 8.91 14.32
N GLN A 31 -15.23 9.83 14.18
CA GLN A 31 -14.50 10.11 12.93
C GLN A 31 -13.60 8.94 12.47
N LEU A 32 -14.05 7.69 12.59
CA LEU A 32 -13.37 6.49 12.15
C LEU A 32 -13.12 6.54 10.65
N GLU A 33 -14.09 6.96 9.84
CA GLU A 33 -13.90 7.11 8.39
C GLU A 33 -12.75 8.08 8.08
N SER A 34 -12.79 9.28 8.67
CA SER A 34 -11.70 10.28 8.54
C SER A 34 -10.36 9.75 9.05
N LEU A 35 -10.34 9.01 10.17
CA LEU A 35 -9.13 8.39 10.71
C LEU A 35 -8.54 7.35 9.74
N LEU A 36 -9.39 6.50 9.15
CA LEU A 36 -9.01 5.48 8.17
C LEU A 36 -8.53 6.12 6.86
N GLU A 37 -9.16 7.20 6.42
CA GLU A 37 -8.74 7.98 5.26
C GLU A 37 -7.38 8.62 5.52
N GLN A 38 -7.19 9.24 6.68
CA GLN A 38 -5.91 9.83 7.07
C GLN A 38 -4.80 8.77 7.14
N TYR A 39 -5.09 7.61 7.74
CA TYR A 39 -4.17 6.48 7.76
C TYR A 39 -3.75 6.08 6.35
N SER A 40 -4.73 5.94 5.44
CA SER A 40 -4.47 5.54 4.07
C SER A 40 -3.57 6.55 3.35
N LYS A 41 -3.83 7.85 3.50
CA LYS A 41 -3.00 8.92 2.92
C LYS A 41 -1.55 8.85 3.43
N GLU A 42 -1.35 8.77 4.74
CA GLU A 42 -0.01 8.70 5.32
C GLU A 42 0.70 7.38 4.98
N TYR A 43 -0.06 6.27 4.90
CA TYR A 43 0.46 4.98 4.46
C TYR A 43 0.99 5.04 3.02
N TYR A 44 0.28 5.66 2.09
CA TYR A 44 0.71 5.75 0.69
C TYR A 44 1.91 6.67 0.48
N VAL A 45 2.08 7.70 1.31
CA VAL A 45 3.30 8.53 1.33
C VAL A 45 4.53 7.68 1.70
N LEU A 46 4.39 6.75 2.64
CA LEU A 46 5.48 5.84 3.02
C LEU A 46 5.64 4.66 2.05
N ASN A 47 4.59 4.29 1.33
CA ASN A 47 4.55 3.15 0.42
C ASN A 47 4.15 3.56 -1.02
N PRO A 48 4.96 4.38 -1.72
CA PRO A 48 4.75 4.75 -3.12
C PRO A 48 4.41 3.61 -4.07
N LEU A 49 5.04 2.44 -3.90
CA LEU A 49 4.76 1.31 -4.78
C LEU A 49 3.34 0.75 -4.56
N GLN A 50 2.88 0.67 -3.32
CA GLN A 50 1.50 0.30 -2.99
C GLN A 50 0.50 1.37 -3.41
N ALA A 51 0.90 2.64 -3.40
CA ALA A 51 0.07 3.72 -3.93
C ALA A 51 -0.22 3.50 -5.43
N THR A 52 0.82 3.19 -6.23
CA THR A 52 0.62 2.85 -7.65
C THR A 52 -0.24 1.60 -7.83
N GLU A 53 -0.02 0.56 -7.03
CA GLU A 53 -0.83 -0.67 -7.07
C GLU A 53 -2.32 -0.39 -6.78
N ALA A 54 -2.60 0.58 -5.91
CA ALA A 54 -3.95 1.07 -5.60
C ALA A 54 -4.50 2.10 -6.63
N GLY A 55 -3.76 2.40 -7.70
CA GLY A 55 -4.16 3.37 -8.73
C GLY A 55 -3.90 4.85 -8.38
N ILE A 56 -3.16 5.13 -7.30
CA ILE A 56 -2.78 6.48 -6.87
C ILE A 56 -1.45 6.84 -7.53
N ASN A 57 -1.52 7.69 -8.56
CA ASN A 57 -0.40 7.94 -9.46
C ASN A 57 0.58 9.04 -8.99
N ASP A 58 0.25 9.75 -7.91
CA ASP A 58 1.03 10.89 -7.41
C ASP A 58 2.45 10.51 -6.96
N TYR A 59 2.66 9.23 -6.65
CA TYR A 59 3.93 8.68 -6.14
C TYR A 59 4.65 7.78 -7.16
N ASN A 60 4.22 7.78 -8.43
CA ASN A 60 4.76 6.87 -9.45
C ASN A 60 6.26 7.04 -9.71
N ASN A 61 6.81 8.22 -9.43
CA ASN A 61 8.24 8.53 -9.55
C ASN A 61 9.07 8.15 -8.32
N GLN A 62 8.45 7.63 -7.26
CA GLN A 62 9.10 7.31 -5.99
C GLN A 62 9.17 5.80 -5.76
N LEU A 63 10.18 5.37 -5.02
CA LEU A 63 10.36 4.00 -4.56
C LEU A 63 10.83 4.01 -3.10
N GLU A 64 10.08 3.36 -2.23
CA GLU A 64 10.48 3.16 -0.84
C GLU A 64 11.60 2.13 -0.69
N ILE A 65 12.53 2.39 0.25
CA ILE A 65 13.60 1.46 0.60
C ILE A 65 13.18 0.71 1.88
N THR A 66 12.34 -0.31 1.70
CA THR A 66 11.69 -1.05 2.81
C THR A 66 12.66 -1.75 3.76
N ILE A 67 13.90 -1.95 3.31
CA ILE A 67 15.00 -2.60 4.06
C ILE A 67 15.96 -1.60 4.72
N SER A 68 15.59 -0.32 4.81
CA SER A 68 16.36 0.69 5.54
C SER A 68 15.87 0.86 6.97
N GLU A 69 16.79 1.18 7.90
CA GLU A 69 16.43 1.48 9.30
C GLU A 69 15.49 2.69 9.39
N GLU A 70 15.68 3.68 8.51
CA GLU A 70 14.83 4.87 8.42
C GLU A 70 13.38 4.51 8.06
N TYR A 71 13.18 3.68 7.04
CA TYR A 71 11.86 3.20 6.65
C TYR A 71 11.18 2.45 7.79
N ILE A 72 11.90 1.52 8.43
CA ILE A 72 11.39 0.75 9.57
C ILE A 72 10.94 1.68 10.70
N LYS A 73 11.75 2.70 11.03
CA LYS A 73 11.41 3.70 12.05
C LYS A 73 10.15 4.47 11.68
N LYS A 74 10.01 4.92 10.43
CA LYS A 74 8.83 5.65 9.94
C LYS A 74 7.57 4.79 10.01
N VAL A 75 7.64 3.53 9.57
CA VAL A 75 6.50 2.60 9.63
C VAL A 75 6.10 2.30 11.07
N LYS A 76 7.05 2.02 11.97
CA LYS A 76 6.74 1.81 13.41
C LYS A 76 6.08 3.03 14.04
N ALA A 77 6.56 4.24 13.71
CA ALA A 77 5.97 5.48 14.20
C ALA A 77 4.54 5.66 13.69
N LEU A 78 4.29 5.40 12.39
CA LEU A 78 2.95 5.42 11.81
C LEU A 78 2.03 4.41 12.51
N ASN A 79 2.47 3.15 12.62
CA ASN A 79 1.71 2.10 13.27
C ASN A 79 1.34 2.46 14.72
N GLN A 80 2.31 2.97 15.49
CA GLN A 80 2.07 3.39 16.87
C GLN A 80 1.08 4.56 16.96
N LYS A 81 1.20 5.56 16.08
CA LYS A 81 0.28 6.70 16.00
C LYS A 81 -1.16 6.22 15.82
N TYR A 82 -1.42 5.29 14.91
CA TYR A 82 -2.78 4.82 14.64
C TYR A 82 -3.28 3.80 15.65
N LEU A 83 -2.42 2.93 16.20
CA LEU A 83 -2.80 2.06 17.32
C LEU A 83 -3.26 2.87 18.54
N THR A 84 -2.60 4.00 18.83
CA THR A 84 -2.97 4.89 19.94
C THR A 84 -4.32 5.56 19.69
N GLN A 85 -4.57 6.03 18.47
CA GLN A 85 -5.86 6.65 18.10
C GLN A 85 -7.01 5.65 18.10
N LEU A 86 -6.78 4.41 17.63
CA LEU A 86 -7.80 3.36 17.64
C LEU A 86 -8.15 2.90 19.07
N ALA A 87 -7.19 2.95 20.00
CA ALA A 87 -7.39 2.50 21.38
C ALA A 87 -8.33 3.39 22.20
N VAL A 88 -8.51 4.66 21.83
CA VAL A 88 -9.37 5.62 22.53
C VAL A 88 -10.79 5.71 21.97
N ILE A 89 -11.08 4.98 20.88
CA ILE A 89 -12.41 4.95 20.28
C ILE A 89 -13.39 4.19 21.19
N ASN A 90 -14.52 4.82 21.53
CA ASN A 90 -15.60 4.14 22.23
C ASN A 90 -16.26 3.11 21.30
N LYS A 91 -16.05 1.82 21.60
CA LYS A 91 -16.59 0.72 20.79
C LYS A 91 -18.09 0.51 20.98
N ALA A 92 -18.69 1.04 22.06
CA ALA A 92 -20.10 0.83 22.37
C ALA A 92 -21.06 1.49 21.36
N ASP A 93 -20.59 2.55 20.68
CA ASP A 93 -21.40 3.34 19.75
C ASP A 93 -21.20 2.92 18.28
N LEU A 94 -20.45 1.85 18.03
CA LEU A 94 -20.07 1.41 16.69
C LEU A 94 -20.99 0.31 16.14
N THR A 95 -21.20 0.35 14.83
CA THR A 95 -21.76 -0.78 14.09
C THR A 95 -20.79 -1.96 14.08
N ALA A 96 -21.31 -3.16 13.81
CA ALA A 96 -20.46 -4.36 13.66
C ALA A 96 -19.40 -4.20 12.55
N SER A 97 -19.71 -3.46 11.49
CA SER A 97 -18.78 -3.20 10.37
C SER A 97 -17.63 -2.27 10.79
N GLU A 98 -17.92 -1.23 11.56
CA GLU A 98 -16.92 -0.30 12.08
C GLU A 98 -16.02 -0.98 13.10
N LEU A 99 -16.59 -1.80 13.98
CA LEU A 99 -15.83 -2.60 14.93
C LEU A 99 -14.87 -3.55 14.21
N LEU A 100 -15.35 -4.26 13.18
CA LEU A 100 -14.51 -5.13 12.35
C LEU A 100 -13.39 -4.35 11.66
N SER A 101 -13.66 -3.15 11.17
CA SER A 101 -12.65 -2.29 10.52
C SER A 101 -11.53 -1.90 11.50
N ILE A 102 -11.89 -1.54 12.74
CA ILE A 102 -10.94 -1.25 13.82
C ILE A 102 -10.09 -2.47 14.14
N ASP A 103 -10.71 -3.64 14.27
CA ASP A 103 -10.02 -4.86 14.66
C ASP A 103 -9.06 -5.34 13.56
N ILE A 104 -9.47 -5.27 12.28
CA ILE A 104 -8.60 -5.58 11.13
C ILE A 104 -7.41 -4.63 11.08
N LEU A 105 -7.62 -3.31 11.20
CA LEU A 105 -6.51 -2.36 11.15
C LEU A 105 -5.57 -2.56 12.33
N SER A 106 -6.11 -2.70 13.55
CA SER A 106 -5.32 -2.96 14.76
C SER A 106 -4.47 -4.22 14.63
N TYR A 107 -5.06 -5.30 14.10
CA TYR A 107 -4.33 -6.54 13.82
C TYR A 107 -3.20 -6.32 12.80
N LYS A 108 -3.49 -5.67 11.67
CA LYS A 108 -2.48 -5.39 10.63
C LYS A 108 -1.28 -4.60 11.18
N LEU A 109 -1.54 -3.54 11.94
CA LEU A 109 -0.48 -2.68 12.50
C LEU A 109 0.37 -3.41 13.56
N LYS A 110 -0.25 -4.23 14.40
CA LYS A 110 0.46 -5.05 15.40
C LYS A 110 1.32 -6.12 14.74
N SER A 111 0.75 -6.87 13.80
CA SER A 111 1.45 -7.91 13.05
C SER A 111 2.63 -7.33 12.25
N GLU A 112 2.47 -6.14 11.66
CA GLU A 112 3.57 -5.47 10.97
C GLU A 112 4.66 -5.02 11.96
N ASN A 113 4.30 -4.48 13.14
CA ASN A 113 5.28 -4.16 14.17
C ASN A 113 6.04 -5.38 14.69
N GLU A 114 5.37 -6.51 14.88
CA GLU A 114 6.00 -7.79 15.24
C GLU A 114 7.00 -8.22 14.18
N ARG A 115 6.60 -8.17 12.90
CA ARG A 115 7.48 -8.45 11.76
C ARG A 115 8.69 -7.52 11.72
N LEU A 116 8.50 -6.22 11.95
CA LEU A 116 9.55 -5.20 11.95
C LEU A 116 10.45 -5.25 13.19
N ASN A 117 10.00 -5.86 14.29
CA ASN A 117 10.83 -6.15 15.46
C ASN A 117 11.68 -7.40 15.24
N ASN A 118 11.22 -8.31 14.37
CA ASN A 118 12.00 -9.47 13.98
C ASN A 118 13.10 -9.09 12.96
N SER A 119 14.32 -8.88 13.47
CA SER A 119 15.49 -8.54 12.65
C SER A 119 16.04 -9.71 11.82
N LEU A 120 15.50 -10.93 11.95
CA LEU A 120 16.05 -12.11 11.26
C LEU A 120 15.99 -12.00 9.74
N GLY A 121 14.94 -11.37 9.20
CA GLY A 121 14.80 -11.13 7.76
C GLY A 121 15.57 -9.90 7.25
N PHE A 122 15.87 -8.94 8.12
CA PHE A 122 16.47 -7.66 7.75
C PHE A 122 17.82 -7.82 7.03
N TYR A 123 18.63 -8.79 7.48
CA TYR A 123 19.95 -9.07 6.95
C TYR A 123 19.95 -10.03 5.74
N ARG A 124 18.76 -10.53 5.35
CA ARG A 124 18.56 -11.46 4.23
C ARG A 124 17.56 -10.90 3.22
N PRO A 125 17.78 -9.68 2.67
CA PRO A 125 16.82 -8.96 1.84
C PRO A 125 16.62 -9.56 0.43
N VAL A 126 17.44 -10.54 0.04
CA VAL A 126 17.38 -11.20 -1.27
C VAL A 126 17.29 -12.71 -1.05
N ASP A 127 16.30 -13.32 -1.68
CA ASP A 127 16.15 -14.78 -1.74
C ASP A 127 15.88 -15.25 -3.18
N GLN A 128 15.79 -16.57 -3.35
CA GLN A 128 15.58 -17.24 -4.64
C GLN A 128 14.14 -17.28 -5.14
N PHE A 129 13.17 -16.85 -4.32
CA PHE A 129 11.77 -16.91 -4.67
C PHE A 129 11.39 -15.75 -5.59
N VAL A 130 10.32 -15.97 -6.36
CA VAL A 130 9.77 -14.97 -7.30
C VAL A 130 9.34 -13.69 -6.57
N PHE A 131 9.00 -13.79 -5.28
CA PHE A 131 8.57 -12.66 -4.45
C PHE A 131 9.73 -11.85 -3.86
N SER A 132 10.99 -12.27 -4.04
CA SER A 132 12.16 -11.45 -3.71
C SER A 132 12.05 -10.11 -4.44
N PHE A 133 12.29 -9.01 -3.74
CA PHE A 133 12.03 -7.67 -4.28
C PHE A 133 12.86 -7.37 -5.53
N SER A 134 14.07 -7.92 -5.64
CA SER A 134 14.90 -7.79 -6.85
C SER A 134 14.23 -8.38 -8.09
N THR A 135 13.56 -9.53 -7.92
CA THR A 135 12.82 -10.20 -9.01
C THR A 135 11.53 -9.45 -9.31
N LYS A 136 10.78 -9.06 -8.26
CA LYS A 136 9.57 -8.23 -8.38
C LYS A 136 9.86 -6.93 -9.15
N PHE A 137 10.93 -6.22 -8.80
CA PHE A 137 11.29 -4.96 -9.45
C PHE A 137 11.58 -5.12 -10.94
N ALA A 138 12.25 -6.21 -11.32
CA ALA A 138 12.47 -6.52 -12.73
C ALA A 138 11.16 -6.82 -13.49
N THR A 139 10.22 -7.54 -12.87
CA THR A 139 8.87 -7.75 -13.43
C THR A 139 8.09 -6.44 -13.56
N LEU A 140 8.22 -5.52 -12.61
CA LEU A 140 7.62 -4.19 -12.74
C LEU A 140 8.22 -3.42 -13.92
N GLY A 141 9.54 -3.50 -14.12
CA GLY A 141 10.23 -2.84 -15.22
C GLY A 141 10.01 -3.45 -16.61
N SER A 142 9.53 -4.69 -16.70
CA SER A 142 9.16 -5.29 -17.99
C SER A 142 7.80 -4.81 -18.52
N GLY A 143 7.02 -4.08 -17.70
CA GLY A 143 5.65 -3.68 -18.01
C GLY A 143 4.61 -4.79 -17.82
N ALA A 144 4.99 -5.93 -17.23
CA ALA A 144 4.07 -7.03 -16.92
C ALA A 144 3.35 -6.86 -15.55
N GLY A 145 3.63 -5.77 -14.82
CA GLY A 145 3.03 -5.47 -13.53
C GLY A 145 2.00 -4.34 -13.57
N PHE A 146 1.68 -3.78 -12.41
CA PHE A 146 0.72 -2.66 -12.25
C PHE A 146 1.32 -1.28 -12.56
N VAL A 147 2.62 -1.19 -12.86
CA VAL A 147 3.26 0.09 -13.22
C VAL A 147 2.87 0.48 -14.64
N PRO A 148 2.32 1.67 -14.88
CA PRO A 148 1.93 2.11 -16.21
C PRO A 148 3.17 2.36 -17.10
N PHE A 149 3.02 2.15 -18.42
CA PHE A 149 4.02 2.45 -19.45
C PHE A 149 3.34 2.93 -20.76
N ASN A 150 2.39 3.85 -20.60
CA ASN A 150 1.52 4.32 -21.68
C ASN A 150 1.94 5.71 -22.18
N THR A 151 2.42 6.58 -21.29
CA THR A 151 2.78 7.96 -21.58
C THR A 151 4.28 8.20 -21.38
N GLU A 152 4.81 9.29 -21.96
CA GLU A 152 6.21 9.71 -21.69
C GLU A 152 6.47 9.90 -20.19
N LYS A 153 5.50 10.46 -19.46
CA LYS A 153 5.60 10.64 -18.01
C LYS A 153 5.81 9.30 -17.29
N ASP A 154 5.08 8.27 -17.69
CA ASP A 154 5.21 6.94 -17.07
C ASP A 154 6.63 6.37 -17.20
N TYR A 155 7.27 6.54 -18.37
CA TYR A 155 8.67 6.13 -18.56
C TYR A 155 9.62 6.97 -17.68
N ARG A 156 9.39 8.29 -17.57
CA ARG A 156 10.20 9.18 -16.72
C ARG A 156 10.05 8.87 -15.23
N ASP A 157 8.84 8.55 -14.80
CA ASP A 157 8.53 8.11 -13.44
C ASP A 157 9.26 6.79 -13.13
N PHE A 158 9.20 5.81 -14.04
CA PHE A 158 9.93 4.56 -13.87
C PHE A 158 11.46 4.74 -13.88
N ILE A 159 11.99 5.64 -14.71
CA ILE A 159 13.42 6.02 -14.67
C ILE A 159 13.80 6.58 -13.30
N SER A 160 12.91 7.36 -12.67
CA SER A 160 13.12 7.84 -11.31
C SER A 160 13.12 6.70 -10.28
N ARG A 161 12.23 5.71 -10.43
CA ARG A 161 12.24 4.48 -9.62
C ARG A 161 13.51 3.66 -9.77
N MET A 162 14.10 3.60 -10.97
CA MET A 162 15.37 2.90 -11.16
C MET A 162 16.51 3.51 -10.32
N LYS A 163 16.50 4.83 -10.09
CA LYS A 163 17.45 5.48 -9.17
C LYS A 163 17.21 5.04 -7.72
N GLY A 164 15.95 4.96 -7.29
CA GLY A 164 15.60 4.40 -5.97
C GLY A 164 15.99 2.93 -5.84
N PHE A 165 15.87 2.14 -6.92
CA PHE A 165 16.28 0.74 -6.91
C PHE A 165 17.79 0.58 -6.77
N GLN A 166 18.59 1.47 -7.36
CA GLN A 166 20.04 1.50 -7.11
C GLN A 166 20.33 1.66 -5.60
N GLN A 167 19.67 2.63 -4.95
CA GLN A 167 19.81 2.83 -3.50
C GLN A 167 19.35 1.61 -2.69
N TRP A 168 18.27 0.94 -3.12
CA TRP A 168 17.82 -0.30 -2.51
C TRP A 168 18.87 -1.42 -2.65
N VAL A 169 19.52 -1.56 -3.81
CA VAL A 169 20.59 -2.55 -4.03
C VAL A 169 21.78 -2.28 -3.10
N ASP A 170 22.20 -1.02 -2.98
CA ASP A 170 23.30 -0.63 -2.08
C ASP A 170 22.95 -0.96 -0.61
N GLN A 171 21.73 -0.65 -0.19
CA GLN A 171 21.23 -1.01 1.14
C GLN A 171 21.16 -2.53 1.33
N ALA A 172 20.73 -3.29 0.32
CA ALA A 172 20.67 -4.74 0.38
C ALA A 172 22.06 -5.36 0.55
N ILE A 173 23.06 -4.87 -0.20
CA ILE A 173 24.46 -5.28 -0.05
C ILE A 173 24.97 -4.97 1.35
N ALA A 174 24.70 -3.76 1.87
CA ALA A 174 25.10 -3.38 3.22
C ALA A 174 24.48 -4.29 4.29
N ASN A 175 23.18 -4.59 4.18
CA ASN A 175 22.48 -5.49 5.09
C ASN A 175 23.03 -6.91 5.02
N MET A 176 23.27 -7.45 3.81
CA MET A 176 23.85 -8.78 3.65
C MET A 176 25.27 -8.88 4.23
N LYS A 177 26.10 -7.83 4.08
CA LYS A 177 27.44 -7.77 4.71
C LYS A 177 27.35 -7.82 6.23
N LYS A 178 26.41 -7.06 6.84
CA LYS A 178 26.12 -7.14 8.28
C LYS A 178 25.64 -8.56 8.68
N GLY A 179 24.79 -9.17 7.85
CA GLY A 179 24.31 -10.54 8.04
C GLY A 179 25.41 -11.59 8.09
N VAL A 180 26.40 -11.49 7.20
CA VAL A 180 27.60 -12.35 7.20
C VAL A 180 28.35 -12.23 8.52
N ALA A 181 28.59 -11.01 9.01
CA ALA A 181 29.28 -10.79 10.28
C ALA A 181 28.52 -11.34 11.50
N GLN A 182 27.21 -11.51 11.40
CA GLN A 182 26.32 -11.98 12.46
C GLN A 182 25.87 -13.44 12.28
N ASN A 183 26.42 -14.18 11.30
CA ASN A 183 25.96 -15.52 10.94
C ASN A 183 24.45 -15.61 10.63
N ASN A 184 23.85 -14.52 10.16
CA ASN A 184 22.46 -14.44 9.73
C ASN A 184 22.38 -14.30 8.21
N THR A 185 22.63 -15.41 7.52
CA THR A 185 22.68 -15.50 6.06
C THR A 185 21.70 -16.53 5.53
N ASN A 186 21.31 -16.41 4.26
CA ASN A 186 20.54 -17.46 3.60
C ASN A 186 21.40 -18.73 3.39
N PRO A 187 20.78 -19.93 3.37
CA PRO A 187 21.49 -21.16 3.04
C PRO A 187 22.15 -21.10 1.65
N LYS A 188 23.34 -21.68 1.52
CA LYS A 188 24.10 -21.71 0.25
C LYS A 188 23.27 -22.23 -0.93
N ALA A 189 22.58 -23.37 -0.74
CA ALA A 189 21.75 -24.00 -1.76
C ALA A 189 20.60 -23.10 -2.28
N SER A 190 20.14 -22.16 -1.46
CA SER A 190 19.15 -21.14 -1.85
C SER A 190 19.83 -20.05 -2.68
N MET A 191 20.97 -19.53 -2.22
CA MET A 191 21.67 -18.42 -2.86
C MET A 191 22.29 -18.78 -4.23
N GLU A 192 22.65 -20.04 -4.47
CA GLU A 192 23.13 -20.51 -5.78
C GLU A 192 22.10 -20.33 -6.90
N LYS A 193 20.80 -20.29 -6.58
CA LYS A 193 19.71 -20.10 -7.56
C LYS A 193 19.44 -18.63 -7.90
N VAL A 194 19.91 -17.71 -7.06
CA VAL A 194 19.66 -16.26 -7.22
C VAL A 194 20.28 -15.70 -8.51
N PRO A 195 21.53 -16.03 -8.91
CA PRO A 195 22.08 -15.58 -10.18
C PRO A 195 21.28 -16.05 -11.40
N ALA A 196 20.78 -17.29 -11.38
CA ALA A 196 19.95 -17.82 -12.47
C ALA A 196 18.61 -17.09 -12.57
N ALA A 197 17.95 -16.84 -11.44
CA ALA A 197 16.73 -16.03 -11.39
C ALA A 197 16.97 -14.60 -11.88
N ARG A 198 18.09 -13.98 -11.49
CA ARG A 198 18.51 -12.65 -11.98
C ARG A 198 18.69 -12.65 -13.50
N ASN A 199 19.41 -13.63 -14.04
CA ASN A 199 19.67 -13.71 -15.48
C ASN A 199 18.36 -13.87 -16.27
N PHE A 200 17.41 -14.64 -15.77
CA PHE A 200 16.08 -14.75 -16.35
C PHE A 200 15.33 -13.41 -16.32
N SER A 201 15.34 -12.71 -15.19
CA SER A 201 14.74 -11.37 -15.07
C SER A 201 15.38 -10.33 -16.00
N VAL A 202 16.72 -10.33 -16.12
CA VAL A 202 17.44 -9.47 -17.06
C VAL A 202 17.02 -9.78 -18.49
N ALA A 203 16.96 -11.06 -18.87
CA ALA A 203 16.52 -11.49 -20.20
C ALA A 203 15.07 -11.06 -20.52
N LEU A 204 14.16 -11.13 -19.54
CA LEU A 204 12.80 -10.62 -19.69
C LEU A 204 12.80 -9.10 -19.92
N THR A 205 13.57 -8.34 -19.14
CA THR A 205 13.64 -6.87 -19.31
C THR A 205 14.30 -6.46 -20.62
N SER A 206 15.36 -7.15 -21.07
CA SER A 206 16.01 -6.83 -22.35
C SER A 206 15.11 -7.16 -23.55
N ASN A 207 14.33 -8.24 -23.48
CA ASN A 207 13.45 -8.65 -24.57
C ASN A 207 12.10 -7.89 -24.59
N PHE A 208 11.54 -7.54 -23.43
CA PHE A 208 10.25 -6.83 -23.34
C PHE A 208 10.35 -5.30 -23.28
N ALA A 209 11.33 -4.73 -22.57
CA ALA A 209 11.34 -3.29 -22.29
C ALA A 209 12.00 -2.45 -23.42
N PHE A 210 12.98 -2.99 -24.15
CA PHE A 210 13.71 -2.23 -25.18
C PHE A 210 13.50 -2.72 -26.62
N GLY A 211 13.27 -4.02 -26.84
CA GLY A 211 13.22 -4.58 -28.20
C GLY A 211 11.88 -4.46 -28.92
N PHE A 212 10.75 -4.65 -28.23
CA PHE A 212 9.49 -4.95 -28.93
C PHE A 212 8.57 -3.75 -29.15
N LYS A 213 8.65 -2.70 -28.32
CA LYS A 213 7.75 -1.54 -28.42
C LYS A 213 8.25 -0.48 -29.43
N LEU A 214 9.55 -0.44 -29.72
CA LEU A 214 10.12 0.42 -30.76
C LEU A 214 9.92 -0.15 -32.18
N LYS A 215 9.89 -1.47 -32.34
CA LYS A 215 9.75 -2.11 -33.66
C LYS A 215 8.33 -2.03 -34.25
N ARG A 216 7.31 -1.76 -33.43
CA ARG A 216 5.91 -1.64 -33.88
C ARG A 216 5.49 -0.25 -34.39
N ARG A 217 6.36 0.77 -34.30
CA ARG A 217 6.07 2.11 -34.88
C ARG A 217 6.81 2.41 -36.18
N SER A 218 7.77 1.60 -36.57
CA SER A 218 8.60 1.82 -37.77
C SER A 218 8.12 1.05 -39.02
N SER A 219 6.85 0.61 -39.07
CA SER A 219 6.29 -0.13 -40.24
C SER A 219 5.00 0.44 -40.82
N CYS A 220 4.67 1.71 -40.54
CA CYS A 220 3.66 2.45 -41.31
C CYS A 220 4.25 3.80 -41.69
N GLY A 221 4.75 3.90 -42.91
CA GLY A 221 5.32 5.11 -43.49
C GLY A 221 6.18 4.75 -44.70
N ASP A 222 5.64 5.08 -45.88
CA ASP A 222 6.29 5.17 -47.18
C ASP A 222 6.35 3.91 -48.07
N ILE A 223 5.39 3.92 -49.02
CA ILE A 223 5.30 3.25 -50.34
C ILE A 223 4.93 1.75 -50.35
#